data_AF-A0A8S3TUN5-F1
#
_entry.id   AF-A0A8S3TUN5-F1
#
_cell.length_a   1.000
_cell.length_b   1.000
_cell.length_c   1.000
_cell.angle_alpha   90.00
_cell.angle_beta   90.00
_cell.angle_gamma   90.00
#
_symmetry.space_group_name_H-M   'P 1'
#
loop_
_entity.id
_entity.type
_entity.pdbx_description
1 polymer ?
#
loop_
_entity_poly.entity_id
_entity_poly.type
_entity_poly.pdbx_seq_one_letter_code
_entity_poly.pdbx_strand_id
1 'polypeptide(L)'
;MLQMMDDKAFFDNAVYHKGCITKYLLSKAKSESLNIASSILDHDTAFRSLISDVHEDLFVGKKAFPMSQILEIYISHLPDHLPKTYPVTKLQDKLERYYDKAIIVQPQRGQGKSNFVFSSNVSIGNVVAAAGKLKSKLKTSEIEQEVSQVSDNISDDQILHSAAKILRRDIENLTVPTDDYPTPNEASLAVSMERMPSSLTKFVLAMGQKYSVQTFDQQLYSIAKQVAWTMPETFRNHIIRLGGFHTLSCFIAAIGKLLTTYL
;
A
#
# COMPACT_ATOMS: atom_id res chain seq x y z
N MET A 1 -20.36 -15.99 31.39
CA MET A 1 -20.32 -14.98 30.32
C MET A 1 -19.88 -15.72 29.07
N LEU A 2 -20.84 -16.43 28.46
CA LEU A 2 -20.61 -17.37 27.36
C LEU A 2 -20.57 -16.62 26.05
N GLN A 3 -19.53 -16.92 25.29
CA GLN A 3 -19.16 -16.34 24.01
C GLN A 3 -20.11 -16.85 22.92
N MET A 4 -20.49 -15.94 22.03
CA MET A 4 -21.00 -16.25 20.70
C MET A 4 -19.96 -17.13 20.00
N MET A 5 -20.19 -18.44 20.04
CA MET A 5 -19.50 -19.43 19.22
C MET A 5 -20.19 -19.51 17.87
N ASP A 6 -19.35 -19.70 16.86
CA ASP A 6 -19.64 -20.01 15.46
C ASP A 6 -20.93 -20.82 15.26
N ASP A 7 -22.01 -20.12 14.87
CA ASP A 7 -23.38 -20.62 14.71
C ASP A 7 -23.51 -21.75 13.67
N LYS A 8 -22.47 -22.11 12.92
CA LYS A 8 -22.61 -23.17 11.91
C LYS A 8 -22.55 -24.59 12.50
N ALA A 9 -21.78 -24.79 13.57
CA ALA A 9 -21.58 -26.12 14.17
C ALA A 9 -22.61 -26.46 15.26
N PHE A 10 -23.24 -25.44 15.87
CA PHE A 10 -24.28 -25.64 16.89
C PHE A 10 -25.64 -26.05 16.29
N PHE A 11 -25.93 -25.62 15.05
CA PHE A 11 -27.22 -25.86 14.40
C PHE A 11 -27.38 -27.28 13.83
N ASP A 12 -26.29 -27.97 13.52
CA ASP A 12 -26.34 -29.33 12.95
C ASP A 12 -26.86 -30.40 13.95
N ASN A 13 -26.90 -30.07 15.25
CA ASN A 13 -27.39 -30.97 16.30
C ASN A 13 -28.73 -30.53 16.94
N ALA A 14 -29.36 -29.47 16.44
CA ALA A 14 -30.63 -28.98 16.97
C ALA A 14 -31.81 -29.56 16.16
N VAL A 15 -32.63 -30.39 16.82
CA VAL A 15 -33.85 -30.95 16.22
C VAL A 15 -34.95 -29.88 16.20
N TYR A 16 -35.00 -29.07 15.14
CA TYR A 16 -36.07 -28.11 14.92
C TYR A 16 -37.33 -28.82 14.39
N HIS A 17 -38.50 -28.43 14.89
CA HIS A 17 -39.77 -28.80 14.26
C HIS A 17 -39.79 -28.32 12.80
N LYS A 18 -40.21 -29.20 11.89
CA LYS A 18 -40.23 -28.95 10.44
C LYS A 18 -40.95 -27.64 10.05
N GLY A 19 -41.97 -27.23 10.81
CA GLY A 19 -42.64 -25.94 10.61
C GLY A 19 -41.81 -24.71 11.03
N CYS A 20 -40.99 -24.83 12.07
CA CYS A 20 -40.16 -23.73 12.57
C CYS A 20 -38.95 -23.47 11.67
N ILE A 21 -38.30 -24.52 11.15
CA ILE A 21 -37.16 -24.36 10.24
C ILE A 21 -37.59 -23.74 8.91
N THR A 22 -38.75 -24.15 8.36
CA THR A 22 -39.29 -23.55 7.14
C THR A 22 -39.64 -22.08 7.36
N LYS A 23 -40.26 -21.73 8.50
CA LYS A 23 -40.60 -20.32 8.81
C LYS A 23 -39.35 -19.45 9.03
N TYR A 24 -38.32 -19.99 9.66
CA TYR A 24 -37.03 -19.31 9.85
C TYR A 24 -36.28 -19.09 8.54
N LEU A 25 -36.19 -20.12 7.68
CA LEU A 25 -35.54 -20.00 6.37
C LEU A 25 -36.28 -19.00 5.47
N LEU A 26 -37.62 -18.99 5.51
CA LEU A 26 -38.43 -18.01 4.78
C LEU A 26 -38.27 -16.59 5.34
N SER A 27 -38.20 -16.42 6.66
CA SER A 27 -38.00 -15.08 7.25
C SER A 27 -36.57 -14.58 7.00
N LYS A 28 -35.57 -15.46 7.03
CA LYS A 28 -34.17 -15.16 6.74
C LYS A 28 -33.97 -14.76 5.27
N ALA A 29 -34.54 -15.50 4.33
CA ALA A 29 -34.52 -15.15 2.91
C ALA A 29 -35.23 -13.81 2.63
N LYS A 30 -36.33 -13.52 3.35
CA LYS A 30 -37.04 -12.24 3.26
C LYS A 30 -36.24 -11.08 3.88
N SER A 31 -35.57 -11.28 5.02
CA SER A 31 -34.72 -10.25 5.64
C SER A 31 -33.43 -10.00 4.85
N GLU A 32 -32.82 -11.05 4.28
CA GLU A 32 -31.64 -10.94 3.43
C GLU A 32 -31.97 -10.20 2.13
N SER A 33 -33.09 -10.51 1.48
CA SER A 33 -33.52 -9.78 0.27
C SER A 33 -33.84 -8.31 0.54
N LEU A 34 -34.47 -7.98 1.68
CA LEU A 34 -34.72 -6.59 2.09
C LEU A 34 -33.43 -5.85 2.45
N ASN A 35 -32.49 -6.48 3.16
CA ASN A 35 -31.20 -5.89 3.52
C ASN A 35 -30.29 -5.71 2.30
N ILE A 36 -30.30 -6.65 1.35
CA ILE A 36 -29.56 -6.53 0.09
C ILE A 36 -30.13 -5.38 -0.74
N ALA A 37 -31.46 -5.26 -0.86
CA ALA A 37 -32.09 -4.15 -1.58
C ALA A 37 -31.79 -2.79 -0.94
N SER A 38 -31.83 -2.68 0.39
CA SER A 38 -31.42 -1.48 1.14
C SER A 38 -29.95 -1.13 0.90
N SER A 39 -29.05 -2.11 1.06
CA SER A 39 -27.61 -1.91 0.88
C SER A 39 -27.25 -1.49 -0.55
N ILE A 40 -27.93 -2.03 -1.56
CA ILE A 40 -27.75 -1.62 -2.96
C ILE A 40 -28.17 -0.15 -3.14
N LEU A 41 -29.33 0.23 -2.59
CA LEU A 41 -29.83 1.62 -2.67
C LEU A 41 -28.89 2.61 -1.98
N ASP A 42 -28.32 2.23 -0.83
CA ASP A 42 -27.36 3.04 -0.08
C ASP A 42 -26.05 3.23 -0.87
N HIS A 43 -25.52 2.16 -1.48
CA HIS A 43 -24.34 2.21 -2.36
C HIS A 43 -24.57 3.02 -3.64
N ASP A 44 -25.79 3.04 -4.17
CA ASP A 44 -26.16 3.86 -5.32
C ASP A 44 -26.32 5.33 -4.95
N THR A 45 -26.86 5.62 -3.77
CA THR A 45 -26.96 6.97 -3.22
C THR A 45 -25.57 7.56 -2.99
N ALA A 46 -24.68 6.84 -2.30
CA ALA A 46 -23.30 7.25 -2.08
C ALA A 46 -22.53 7.46 -3.40
N PHE A 47 -22.79 6.62 -4.40
CA PHE A 47 -22.18 6.78 -5.72
C PHE A 47 -22.67 8.04 -6.43
N ARG A 48 -23.96 8.37 -6.36
CA ARG A 48 -24.48 9.62 -6.95
C ARG A 48 -23.87 10.86 -6.31
N SER A 49 -23.70 10.86 -4.98
CA SER A 49 -23.02 11.95 -4.26
C SER A 49 -21.56 12.09 -4.70
N LEU A 50 -20.82 10.98 -4.79
CA LEU A 50 -19.47 10.96 -5.35
C LEU A 50 -19.44 11.63 -6.74
N ILE A 51 -20.33 11.21 -7.65
CA ILE A 51 -20.40 11.77 -9.00
C ILE A 51 -20.61 13.28 -8.95
N SER A 52 -21.53 13.77 -8.12
CA SER A 52 -21.77 15.21 -7.96
C SER A 52 -20.51 15.97 -7.56
N ASP A 53 -19.67 15.42 -6.70
CA ASP A 53 -18.47 16.09 -6.20
C ASP A 53 -17.32 16.10 -7.21
N VAL A 54 -17.15 15.01 -7.98
CA VAL A 54 -16.01 14.89 -8.89
C VAL A 54 -16.32 15.29 -10.34
N HIS A 55 -17.58 15.32 -10.77
CA HIS A 55 -17.94 15.50 -12.19
C HIS A 55 -17.44 16.83 -12.76
N GLU A 56 -17.73 17.94 -12.09
CA GLU A 56 -17.33 19.27 -12.57
C GLU A 56 -15.80 19.40 -12.63
N ASP A 57 -15.11 18.96 -11.59
CA ASP A 57 -13.65 18.95 -11.52
C ASP A 57 -13.01 18.09 -12.62
N LEU A 58 -13.61 16.95 -12.96
CA LEU A 58 -13.10 16.00 -13.95
C LEU A 58 -13.20 16.55 -15.39
N PHE A 59 -14.35 17.15 -15.73
CA PHE A 59 -14.67 17.56 -17.10
C PHE A 59 -14.42 19.05 -17.36
N VAL A 60 -14.83 19.93 -16.43
CA VAL A 60 -14.66 21.38 -16.56
C VAL A 60 -13.30 21.79 -15.98
N GLY A 61 -12.99 21.33 -14.77
CA GLY A 61 -11.71 21.56 -14.10
C GLY A 61 -10.53 20.84 -14.76
N LYS A 62 -10.79 19.84 -15.62
CA LYS A 62 -9.80 18.98 -16.29
C LYS A 62 -8.78 18.39 -15.30
N LYS A 63 -9.25 18.11 -14.09
CA LYS A 63 -8.45 17.58 -12.99
C LYS A 63 -8.33 16.07 -13.12
N ALA A 64 -7.17 15.54 -12.75
CA ALA A 64 -6.95 14.11 -12.63
C ALA A 64 -7.00 13.73 -11.15
N PHE A 65 -7.70 12.66 -10.84
CA PHE A 65 -7.84 12.14 -9.47
C PHE A 65 -7.16 10.78 -9.34
N PRO A 66 -6.38 10.54 -8.29
CA PRO A 66 -5.96 9.20 -7.93
C PRO A 66 -7.17 8.37 -7.46
N MET A 67 -7.22 7.09 -7.83
CA MET A 67 -8.29 6.16 -7.44
C MET A 67 -8.44 6.03 -5.92
N SER A 68 -7.36 6.22 -5.17
CA SER A 68 -7.39 6.27 -3.69
C SER A 68 -8.22 7.45 -3.18
N GLN A 69 -8.07 8.63 -3.78
CA GLN A 69 -8.84 9.82 -3.40
C GLN A 69 -10.33 9.67 -3.75
N ILE A 70 -10.63 9.10 -4.93
CA ILE A 70 -12.01 8.78 -5.33
C ILE A 70 -12.65 7.80 -4.33
N LEU A 71 -11.90 6.80 -3.90
CA LEU A 71 -12.36 5.83 -2.90
C LEU A 71 -12.64 6.50 -1.55
N GLU A 72 -11.77 7.38 -1.09
CA GLU A 72 -11.96 8.14 0.16
C GLU A 72 -13.24 8.98 0.12
N ILE A 73 -13.47 9.71 -0.99
CA ILE A 73 -14.70 10.49 -1.18
C ILE A 73 -15.92 9.56 -1.16
N TYR A 74 -15.87 8.43 -1.89
CA TYR A 74 -16.96 7.46 -1.89
C TYR A 74 -17.27 6.91 -0.49
N ILE A 75 -16.24 6.53 0.27
CA ILE A 75 -16.39 6.02 1.64
C ILE A 75 -16.98 7.08 2.57
N SER A 76 -16.64 8.35 2.39
CA SER A 76 -17.22 9.44 3.18
C SER A 76 -18.73 9.63 2.97
N HIS A 77 -19.25 9.21 1.81
CA HIS A 77 -20.68 9.22 1.47
C HIS A 77 -21.41 7.93 1.85
N LEU A 78 -20.70 6.90 2.32
CA LEU A 78 -21.35 5.68 2.79
C LEU A 78 -21.99 5.92 4.17
N PRO A 79 -23.24 5.47 4.38
CA PRO A 79 -23.88 5.56 5.68
C PRO A 79 -23.17 4.65 6.71
N ASP A 80 -23.21 5.04 7.98
CA ASP A 80 -22.42 4.41 9.05
C ASP A 80 -22.75 2.93 9.30
N HIS A 81 -23.91 2.43 8.86
CA HIS A 81 -24.27 1.01 8.95
C HIS A 81 -23.57 0.13 7.91
N LEU A 82 -22.91 0.72 6.90
CA LEU A 82 -22.14 -0.01 5.90
C LEU A 82 -20.65 -0.06 6.26
N PRO A 83 -19.94 -1.13 5.87
CA PRO A 83 -18.50 -1.22 6.10
C PRO A 83 -17.78 -0.10 5.34
N LYS A 84 -16.90 0.62 6.04
CA LYS A 84 -16.01 1.67 5.48
C LYS A 84 -14.85 1.08 4.65
N THR A 85 -15.02 -0.15 4.18
CA THR A 85 -14.07 -0.87 3.34
C THR A 85 -14.80 -1.23 2.04
N TYR A 86 -14.34 -0.68 0.92
CA TYR A 86 -14.92 -0.96 -0.38
C TYR A 86 -13.81 -1.31 -1.39
N PRO A 87 -13.97 -2.38 -2.21
CA PRO A 87 -12.95 -2.76 -3.17
C PRO A 87 -12.76 -1.68 -4.25
N VAL A 88 -11.52 -1.22 -4.44
CA VAL A 88 -11.16 -0.21 -5.45
C VAL A 88 -11.56 -0.67 -6.86
N THR A 89 -11.38 -1.95 -7.16
CA THR A 89 -11.74 -2.55 -8.46
C THR A 89 -13.22 -2.43 -8.75
N LYS A 90 -14.09 -2.71 -7.76
CA LYS A 90 -15.55 -2.54 -7.92
C LYS A 90 -15.94 -1.10 -8.14
N LEU A 91 -15.25 -0.14 -7.52
CA LEU A 91 -15.54 1.29 -7.70
C LEU A 91 -15.07 1.75 -9.08
N GLN A 92 -13.92 1.28 -9.52
CA GLN A 92 -13.39 1.53 -10.85
C GLN A 92 -14.36 1.00 -11.92
N ASP A 93 -14.81 -0.24 -11.82
CA ASP A 93 -15.79 -0.82 -12.73
C ASP A 93 -17.10 0.00 -12.76
N LYS A 94 -17.55 0.50 -11.60
CA LYS A 94 -18.76 1.32 -11.50
C LYS A 94 -18.59 2.68 -12.18
N LEU A 95 -17.41 3.31 -12.07
CA LEU A 95 -17.07 4.55 -12.77
C LEU A 95 -16.93 4.36 -14.27
N GLU A 96 -16.23 3.32 -14.71
CA GLU A 96 -16.07 2.99 -16.13
C GLU A 96 -17.43 2.69 -16.77
N ARG A 97 -18.36 2.03 -16.06
CA ARG A 97 -19.72 1.83 -16.57
C ARG A 97 -20.55 3.12 -16.63
N TYR A 98 -20.38 4.01 -15.66
CA TYR A 98 -21.17 5.25 -15.59
C TYR A 98 -20.73 6.27 -16.65
N TYR A 99 -19.41 6.45 -16.79
CA TYR A 99 -18.84 7.43 -17.71
C TYR A 99 -18.47 6.86 -19.07
N ASP A 100 -18.37 5.53 -19.20
CA ASP A 100 -17.96 4.84 -20.42
C ASP A 100 -16.68 5.47 -21.00
N LYS A 101 -16.69 5.89 -22.26
CA LYS A 101 -15.54 6.46 -22.96
C LYS A 101 -15.23 7.91 -22.58
N ALA A 102 -16.00 8.51 -21.66
CA ALA A 102 -15.80 9.89 -21.23
C ALA A 102 -14.64 10.04 -20.22
N ILE A 103 -14.17 8.93 -19.64
CA ILE A 103 -13.03 8.91 -18.72
C ILE A 103 -11.94 7.95 -19.22
N ILE A 104 -10.72 8.19 -18.75
CA ILE A 104 -9.57 7.32 -18.95
C ILE A 104 -9.00 6.98 -17.57
N VAL A 105 -8.79 5.68 -17.33
CA VAL A 105 -8.08 5.18 -16.15
C VAL A 105 -6.66 4.80 -16.56
N GLN A 106 -5.68 5.59 -16.10
CA GLN A 106 -4.28 5.40 -16.44
C GLN A 106 -3.54 4.70 -15.28
N PRO A 107 -2.97 3.50 -15.49
CA PRO A 107 -2.12 2.86 -14.50
C PRO A 107 -0.82 3.62 -14.30
N GLN A 108 -0.35 3.66 -13.05
CA GLN A 108 0.96 4.23 -12.70
C GLN A 108 2.04 3.16 -12.59
N ARG A 109 3.25 3.50 -13.03
CA ARG A 109 4.43 2.63 -12.87
C ARG A 109 5.03 2.82 -11.47
N GLY A 110 5.23 1.71 -10.75
CA GLY A 110 5.84 1.65 -9.42
C GLY A 110 4.94 0.98 -8.38
N GLN A 111 5.53 0.27 -7.42
CA GLN A 111 4.80 -0.40 -6.34
C GLN A 111 4.03 0.61 -5.47
N GLY A 112 2.80 0.28 -5.09
CA GLY A 112 1.98 1.05 -4.14
C GLY A 112 1.31 2.31 -4.69
N LYS A 113 1.34 2.55 -6.01
CA LYS A 113 0.71 3.73 -6.62
C LYS A 113 -0.71 3.44 -7.10
N SER A 114 -1.64 4.36 -6.86
CA SER A 114 -3.03 4.26 -7.33
C SER A 114 -3.16 4.72 -8.79
N ASN A 115 -4.08 4.10 -9.53
CA ASN A 115 -4.41 4.50 -10.90
C ASN A 115 -4.99 5.92 -10.91
N PHE A 116 -4.79 6.66 -12.00
CA PHE A 116 -5.38 8.00 -12.16
C PHE A 116 -6.60 7.95 -13.06
N VAL A 117 -7.64 8.70 -12.70
CA VAL A 117 -8.86 8.91 -13.49
C VAL A 117 -8.92 10.36 -13.94
N PHE A 118 -9.16 10.57 -15.23
CA PHE A 118 -9.35 11.89 -15.81
C PHE A 118 -10.26 11.81 -17.04
N SER A 119 -10.80 12.95 -17.46
CA SER A 119 -11.64 13.02 -18.66
C SER A 119 -10.85 12.65 -19.93
N SER A 120 -11.47 11.92 -20.85
CA SER A 120 -10.89 11.64 -22.16
C SER A 120 -10.66 12.91 -23.01
N ASN A 121 -11.26 14.03 -22.64
CA ASN A 121 -11.07 15.35 -23.26
C ASN A 121 -9.80 16.09 -22.76
N VAL A 122 -8.98 15.47 -21.92
CA VAL A 122 -7.70 16.04 -21.48
C VAL A 122 -6.69 15.95 -22.63
N SER A 123 -6.47 17.08 -23.31
CA SER A 123 -5.44 17.20 -24.35
C SER A 123 -4.02 17.33 -23.80
N ILE A 124 -3.03 17.03 -24.64
CA ILE A 124 -1.60 17.26 -24.36
C ILE A 124 -1.33 18.71 -23.95
N GLY A 125 -2.02 19.68 -24.57
CA GLY A 125 -1.91 21.10 -24.20
C GLY A 125 -2.30 21.37 -22.75
N ASN A 126 -3.36 20.70 -22.25
CA ASN A 126 -3.75 20.82 -20.84
C ASN A 126 -2.68 20.22 -19.91
N VAL A 127 -2.08 19.09 -20.30
CA VAL A 127 -1.01 18.42 -19.55
C VAL A 127 0.24 19.31 -19.47
N VAL A 128 0.66 19.89 -20.61
CA VAL A 128 1.81 20.81 -20.68
C VAL A 128 1.54 22.08 -19.86
N ALA A 129 0.33 22.64 -19.92
CA ALA A 129 -0.06 23.78 -19.11
C ALA A 129 -0.06 23.45 -17.60
N ALA A 130 -0.56 22.28 -17.21
CA ALA A 130 -0.55 21.81 -15.83
C ALA A 130 0.88 21.59 -15.32
N ALA A 131 1.74 20.95 -16.12
CA ALA A 131 3.16 20.77 -15.81
C ALA A 131 3.90 22.12 -15.72
N GLY A 132 3.56 23.07 -16.61
CA GLY A 132 4.06 24.45 -16.58
C GLY A 132 3.65 25.19 -15.30
N LYS A 133 2.39 25.08 -14.88
CA LYS A 133 1.90 25.62 -13.60
C LYS A 133 2.55 24.96 -12.40
N LEU A 134 2.81 23.65 -12.46
CA LEU A 134 3.51 22.93 -11.39
C LEU A 134 4.96 23.39 -11.32
N LYS A 135 5.64 23.49 -12.47
CA LYS A 135 7.00 24.01 -12.58
C LYS A 135 7.09 25.47 -12.14
N SER A 136 6.09 26.29 -12.44
CA SER A 136 6.05 27.67 -11.97
C SER A 136 5.78 27.74 -10.48
N LYS A 137 4.87 26.92 -9.92
CA LYS A 137 4.65 26.83 -8.47
C LYS A 137 5.90 26.33 -7.73
N LEU A 138 6.58 25.30 -8.27
CA LEU A 138 7.87 24.85 -7.76
C LEU A 138 8.91 25.97 -7.82
N LYS A 139 8.98 26.70 -8.94
CA LYS A 139 9.83 27.88 -9.05
C LYS A 139 9.43 29.00 -8.09
N THR A 140 8.15 29.25 -7.82
CA THR A 140 7.71 30.28 -6.87
C THR A 140 8.03 29.86 -5.44
N SER A 141 7.95 28.56 -5.13
CA SER A 141 8.45 27.99 -3.87
C SER A 141 9.99 28.01 -3.78
N GLU A 142 10.69 27.94 -4.91
CA GLU A 142 12.15 28.14 -5.00
C GLU A 142 12.53 29.63 -4.99
N ILE A 143 11.68 30.57 -5.41
CA ILE A 143 11.99 32.01 -5.50
C ILE A 143 11.81 32.75 -4.16
N GLU A 144 11.14 32.16 -3.16
CA GLU A 144 11.29 32.61 -1.76
C GLU A 144 12.65 32.17 -1.16
N GLN A 145 13.42 31.35 -1.88
CA GLN A 145 14.80 30.98 -1.55
C GLN A 145 15.76 31.39 -2.69
N GLU A 146 16.27 32.62 -2.58
CA GLU A 146 17.32 33.28 -3.38
C GLU A 146 16.76 34.36 -4.31
N VAL A 147 17.03 35.66 -4.12
CA VAL A 147 18.34 36.25 -3.82
C VAL A 147 18.19 37.45 -2.90
N SER A 148 18.77 37.36 -1.71
CA SER A 148 19.35 38.52 -1.03
C SER A 148 20.56 38.03 -0.25
N GLN A 149 21.72 38.30 -0.85
CA GLN A 149 23.05 38.43 -0.24
C GLN A 149 23.51 37.29 0.68
N VAL A 150 24.53 36.56 0.19
CA VAL A 150 25.59 35.87 0.94
C VAL A 150 25.27 35.61 2.42
N SER A 151 24.75 34.41 2.70
CA SER A 151 24.96 33.77 4.00
C SER A 151 25.26 32.28 3.76
N ASP A 152 26.39 31.82 4.27
CA ASP A 152 26.95 30.46 4.13
C ASP A 152 26.14 29.35 4.85
N ASN A 153 24.83 29.49 4.99
CA ASN A 153 24.02 28.49 5.69
C ASN A 153 23.11 27.76 4.70
N ILE A 154 23.69 26.81 3.97
CA ILE A 154 22.91 25.73 3.34
C ILE A 154 22.17 25.02 4.46
N SER A 155 20.85 24.90 4.35
CA SER A 155 20.03 24.22 5.35
C SER A 155 20.40 22.73 5.40
N ASP A 156 20.45 22.14 6.60
CA ASP A 156 20.71 20.71 6.80
C ASP A 156 19.79 19.83 5.93
N ASP A 157 18.54 20.26 5.70
CA ASP A 157 17.58 19.55 4.84
C ASP A 157 18.02 19.52 3.37
N GLN A 158 18.62 20.60 2.88
CA GLN A 158 19.15 20.67 1.52
C GLN A 158 20.39 19.78 1.36
N ILE A 159 21.23 19.70 2.39
CA ILE A 159 22.40 18.81 2.43
C ILE A 159 21.94 17.35 2.42
N LEU A 160 20.99 17.00 3.28
CA LEU A 160 20.42 15.65 3.36
C LEU A 160 19.74 15.24 2.06
N HIS A 161 18.96 16.13 1.46
CA HIS A 161 18.32 15.89 0.17
C HIS A 161 19.35 15.63 -0.94
N SER A 162 20.43 16.42 -0.96
CA SER A 162 21.52 16.27 -1.92
C SER A 162 22.27 14.95 -1.74
N ALA A 163 22.58 14.58 -0.50
CA ALA A 163 23.21 13.30 -0.16
C ALA A 163 22.33 12.11 -0.59
N ALA A 164 21.03 12.15 -0.28
CA ALA A 164 20.07 11.11 -0.67
C ALA A 164 19.96 10.97 -2.19
N LYS A 165 19.99 12.09 -2.93
CA LYS A 165 19.96 12.09 -4.40
C LYS A 165 21.18 11.42 -5.01
N ILE A 166 22.36 11.65 -4.46
CA ILE A 166 23.61 11.01 -4.90
C ILE A 166 23.53 9.50 -4.65
N LEU A 167 23.15 9.08 -3.44
CA LEU A 167 23.02 7.66 -3.09
C LEU A 167 22.02 6.94 -3.99
N ARG A 168 20.85 7.55 -4.24
CA ARG A 168 19.83 6.97 -5.12
C ARG A 168 20.35 6.75 -6.54
N ARG A 169 20.97 7.77 -7.12
CA ARG A 169 21.54 7.68 -8.47
C ARG A 169 22.58 6.57 -8.57
N ASP A 170 23.45 6.44 -7.56
CA ASP A 170 24.50 5.44 -7.58
C ASP A 170 23.95 4.01 -7.40
N ILE A 171 22.85 3.85 -6.63
CA ILE A 171 22.13 2.57 -6.53
C ILE A 171 21.42 2.23 -7.84
N GLU A 172 20.78 3.19 -8.51
CA GLU A 172 20.08 2.99 -9.78
C GLU A 172 21.02 2.59 -10.92
N ASN A 173 22.28 3.01 -10.86
CA ASN A 173 23.31 2.63 -11.85
C ASN A 173 23.87 1.22 -11.65
N LEU A 174 23.48 0.50 -10.59
CA LEU A 174 23.89 -0.89 -10.39
C LEU A 174 23.16 -1.81 -11.39
N THR A 175 23.92 -2.47 -12.24
CA THR A 175 23.40 -3.54 -13.10
C THR A 175 23.28 -4.83 -12.29
N VAL A 176 22.07 -5.11 -11.80
CA VAL A 176 21.76 -6.40 -11.16
C VAL A 176 21.14 -7.32 -12.22
N PRO A 177 21.74 -8.50 -12.51
CA PRO A 177 21.10 -9.50 -13.35
C PRO A 177 19.74 -9.87 -12.76
N THR A 178 18.68 -9.67 -13.53
CA THR A 178 17.29 -9.80 -13.05
C THR A 178 16.69 -11.17 -13.31
N ASP A 179 17.39 -12.02 -14.07
CA ASP A 179 16.81 -13.24 -14.61
C ASP A 179 17.09 -14.49 -13.75
N ASP A 180 18.10 -14.48 -12.86
CA ASP A 180 18.45 -15.65 -12.05
C ASP A 180 18.95 -15.30 -10.64
N TYR A 181 18.75 -16.24 -9.70
CA TYR A 181 19.37 -16.18 -8.38
C TYR A 181 20.90 -16.37 -8.51
N PRO A 182 21.71 -15.56 -7.81
CA PRO A 182 23.16 -15.73 -7.84
C PRO A 182 23.54 -17.11 -7.32
N THR A 183 24.44 -17.78 -8.04
CA THR A 183 25.07 -19.01 -7.56
C THR A 183 25.88 -18.74 -6.28
N PRO A 184 26.23 -19.77 -5.47
CA PRO A 184 27.03 -19.57 -4.26
C PRO A 184 28.34 -18.81 -4.49
N ASN A 185 28.96 -18.97 -5.67
CA ASN A 185 30.19 -18.26 -6.04
C ASN A 185 29.93 -16.78 -6.37
N GLU A 186 28.79 -16.47 -6.97
CA GLU A 186 28.35 -15.10 -7.30
C GLU A 186 27.78 -14.35 -6.08
N ALA A 187 27.35 -15.08 -5.05
CA ALA A 187 26.92 -14.53 -3.76
C ALA A 187 28.06 -14.39 -2.74
N SER A 188 29.31 -14.53 -3.16
CA SER A 188 30.46 -14.38 -2.28
C SER A 188 30.59 -12.97 -1.72
N LEU A 189 31.29 -12.83 -0.59
CA LEU A 189 31.53 -11.54 0.06
C LEU A 189 32.24 -10.56 -0.89
N ALA A 190 33.24 -11.02 -1.64
CA ALA A 190 34.00 -10.19 -2.57
C ALA A 190 33.12 -9.62 -3.68
N VAL A 191 32.29 -10.46 -4.31
CA VAL A 191 31.35 -10.04 -5.35
C VAL A 191 30.28 -9.11 -4.79
N SER A 192 29.80 -9.38 -3.57
CA SER A 192 28.83 -8.52 -2.89
C SER A 192 29.41 -7.14 -2.59
N MET A 193 30.68 -7.06 -2.19
CA MET A 193 31.38 -5.79 -1.95
C MET A 193 31.60 -5.00 -3.24
N GLU A 194 31.92 -5.66 -4.34
CA GLU A 194 32.08 -5.02 -5.66
C GLU A 194 30.76 -4.44 -6.18
N ARG A 195 29.64 -5.10 -5.90
CA ARG A 195 28.29 -4.64 -6.28
C ARG A 195 27.73 -3.54 -5.40
N MET A 196 28.40 -3.17 -4.30
CA MET A 196 27.94 -2.12 -3.40
C MET A 196 28.48 -0.75 -3.83
N PRO A 197 27.64 0.29 -3.96
CA PRO A 197 28.10 1.64 -4.31
C PRO A 197 29.06 2.17 -3.26
N SER A 198 30.24 2.62 -3.70
CA SER A 198 31.26 3.17 -2.80
C SER A 198 30.78 4.40 -2.01
N SER A 199 29.85 5.18 -2.58
CA SER A 199 29.20 6.33 -1.92
C SER A 199 28.36 5.90 -0.74
N LEU A 200 27.61 4.79 -0.85
CA LEU A 200 26.83 4.22 0.24
C LEU A 200 27.74 3.72 1.36
N THR A 201 28.82 3.00 1.03
CA THR A 201 29.80 2.55 2.03
C THR A 201 30.42 3.72 2.79
N LYS A 202 30.86 4.76 2.07
CA LYS A 202 31.45 5.97 2.68
C LYS A 202 30.45 6.70 3.57
N PHE A 203 29.20 6.81 3.13
CA PHE A 203 28.15 7.48 3.89
C PHE A 203 27.84 6.75 5.20
N VAL A 204 27.65 5.42 5.15
CA VAL A 204 27.40 4.57 6.32
C VAL A 204 28.56 4.66 7.34
N LEU A 205 29.80 4.67 6.85
CA LEU A 205 30.99 4.84 7.70
C LEU A 205 31.05 6.24 8.33
N ALA A 206 30.77 7.29 7.57
CA ALA A 206 30.76 8.68 8.07
C ALA A 206 29.67 8.90 9.13
N MET A 207 28.52 8.23 8.99
CA MET A 207 27.44 8.28 9.98
C MET A 207 27.71 7.45 11.24
N GLY A 208 28.83 6.70 11.29
CA GLY A 208 29.15 5.83 12.42
C GLY A 208 28.10 4.73 12.62
N GLN A 209 27.45 4.27 11.54
CA GLN A 209 26.42 3.25 11.64
C GLN A 209 27.05 1.95 12.17
N LYS A 210 26.78 1.67 13.45
CA LYS A 210 27.31 0.48 14.12
C LYS A 210 26.55 -0.78 13.74
N TYR A 211 25.22 -0.69 13.63
CA TYR A 211 24.35 -1.85 13.45
C TYR A 211 23.78 -1.93 12.03
N SER A 212 23.77 -3.15 11.47
CA SER A 212 23.04 -3.47 10.24
C SER A 212 21.79 -4.27 10.60
N VAL A 213 20.64 -3.93 10.01
CA VAL A 213 19.38 -4.66 10.22
C VAL A 213 18.99 -5.32 8.90
N GLN A 214 18.79 -6.63 8.92
CA GLN A 214 18.37 -7.37 7.74
C GLN A 214 17.15 -8.23 8.07
N THR A 215 16.12 -8.11 7.24
CA THR A 215 14.89 -8.89 7.31
C THR A 215 14.92 -10.02 6.30
N PHE A 216 14.58 -11.22 6.72
CA PHE A 216 14.52 -12.41 5.86
C PHE A 216 13.13 -13.03 5.88
N ASP A 217 12.78 -13.78 4.83
CA ASP A 217 11.67 -14.74 4.92
C ASP A 217 11.97 -15.82 5.98
N GLN A 218 10.99 -16.66 6.28
CA GLN A 218 11.10 -17.63 7.37
C GLN A 218 12.21 -18.68 7.17
N GLN A 219 12.44 -19.15 5.94
CA GLN A 219 13.46 -20.17 5.68
C GLN A 219 14.85 -19.54 5.78
N LEU A 220 15.07 -18.40 5.10
CA LEU A 220 16.36 -17.71 5.16
C LEU A 220 16.65 -17.16 6.57
N TYR A 221 15.65 -16.73 7.32
CA TYR A 221 15.82 -16.28 8.70
C TYR A 221 16.43 -17.37 9.58
N SER A 222 15.95 -18.61 9.44
CA SER A 222 16.44 -19.74 10.24
C SER A 222 17.92 -20.02 9.97
N ILE A 223 18.33 -20.00 8.69
CA ILE A 223 19.71 -20.22 8.26
C ILE A 223 20.59 -19.04 8.71
N ALA A 224 20.15 -17.80 8.49
CA ALA A 224 20.88 -16.60 8.88
C ALA A 224 21.13 -16.55 10.41
N LYS A 225 20.15 -16.96 11.21
CA LYS A 225 20.32 -17.08 12.68
C LYS A 225 21.35 -18.12 13.06
N GLN A 226 21.36 -19.29 12.43
CA GLN A 226 22.38 -20.31 12.66
C GLN A 226 23.77 -19.78 12.35
N VAL A 227 23.95 -19.13 11.19
CA VAL A 227 25.23 -18.51 10.78
C VAL A 227 25.69 -17.47 11.79
N ALA A 228 24.79 -16.58 12.23
CA ALA A 228 25.11 -15.55 13.22
C ALA A 228 25.48 -16.15 14.59
N TRP A 229 24.86 -17.25 14.99
CA TRP A 229 25.22 -17.97 16.21
C TRP A 229 26.55 -18.71 16.11
N THR A 230 26.90 -19.23 14.93
CA THR A 230 28.20 -19.89 14.69
C THR A 230 29.35 -18.87 14.69
N MET A 231 29.10 -17.64 14.24
CA MET A 231 30.12 -16.58 14.12
C MET A 231 29.69 -15.29 14.84
N PRO A 232 29.54 -15.32 16.18
CA PRO A 232 28.95 -14.22 16.94
C PRO A 232 29.80 -12.95 16.91
N GLU A 233 31.13 -13.06 16.81
CA GLU A 233 32.00 -11.88 16.70
C GLU A 233 31.90 -11.21 15.33
N THR A 234 31.82 -11.99 14.25
CA THR A 234 31.64 -11.48 12.89
C THR A 234 30.30 -10.77 12.71
N PHE A 235 29.23 -11.33 13.30
CA PHE A 235 27.87 -10.82 13.16
C PHE A 235 27.34 -10.08 14.39
N ARG A 236 28.23 -9.64 15.29
CA ARG A 236 27.86 -9.01 16.58
C ARG A 236 26.97 -7.78 16.44
N ASN A 237 27.16 -7.04 15.36
CA ASN A 237 26.38 -5.84 15.06
C ASN A 237 25.30 -6.08 14.00
N HIS A 238 25.02 -7.32 13.64
CA HIS A 238 24.01 -7.68 12.65
C HIS A 238 22.70 -8.11 13.35
N ILE A 239 21.66 -7.29 13.18
CA ILE A 239 20.33 -7.53 13.71
C ILE A 239 19.49 -8.26 12.64
N ILE A 240 19.38 -9.57 12.80
CA ILE A 240 18.56 -10.43 11.93
C ILE A 240 17.11 -10.43 12.43
N ARG A 241 16.18 -10.06 11.54
CA ARG A 241 14.73 -10.00 11.79
C ARG A 241 13.96 -10.94 10.86
N LEU A 242 12.87 -11.51 11.37
CA LEU A 242 11.91 -12.22 10.56
C LEU A 242 11.03 -11.21 9.81
N GLY A 243 10.73 -11.46 8.54
CA GLY A 243 9.85 -10.62 7.74
C GLY A 243 8.48 -10.42 8.39
N GLY A 244 7.88 -9.24 8.18
CA GLY A 244 6.63 -8.85 8.86
C GLY A 244 5.47 -9.82 8.61
N PHE A 245 5.34 -10.32 7.38
CA PHE A 245 4.34 -11.33 7.02
C PHE A 245 4.49 -12.61 7.86
N HIS A 246 5.67 -13.21 7.89
CA HIS A 246 5.92 -14.44 8.65
C HIS A 246 5.80 -14.22 10.16
N THR A 247 6.19 -13.05 10.65
CA THR A 247 6.01 -12.68 12.07
C THR A 247 4.53 -12.71 12.45
N LEU A 248 3.65 -12.14 11.63
CA LEU A 248 2.21 -12.17 11.83
C LEU A 248 1.66 -13.60 11.75
N SER A 249 2.09 -14.39 10.76
CA SER A 249 1.67 -15.79 10.63
C SER A 249 2.05 -16.63 11.85
N CYS A 250 3.27 -16.47 12.37
CA CYS A 250 3.71 -17.14 13.59
C CYS A 250 2.88 -16.74 14.81
N PHE A 251 2.54 -15.45 14.93
CA PHE A 251 1.70 -14.96 16.02
C PHE A 251 0.28 -15.55 15.99
N ILE A 252 -0.35 -15.56 14.81
CA ILE A 252 -1.68 -16.18 14.61
C ILE A 252 -1.63 -17.68 14.92
N ALA A 253 -0.60 -18.38 14.46
CA ALA A 253 -0.43 -19.81 14.74
C ALA A 253 -0.25 -20.09 16.25
N ALA A 254 0.47 -19.22 16.98
CA ALA A 254 0.63 -19.34 18.43
C ALA A 254 -0.70 -19.13 19.17
N ILE A 255 -1.50 -18.13 18.77
CA ILE A 255 -2.85 -17.91 19.30
C ILE A 255 -3.71 -19.15 19.08
N GLY A 256 -3.70 -19.70 17.86
CA GLY A 256 -4.44 -20.92 17.53
C GLY A 256 -4.09 -22.07 18.47
N LYS A 257 -2.79 -22.36 18.66
CA LYS A 257 -2.32 -23.42 19.57
C LYS A 257 -2.75 -23.21 21.01
N LEU A 258 -2.68 -21.98 21.51
CA LEU A 258 -3.14 -21.67 22.86
C LEU A 258 -4.63 -21.94 23.01
N LEU A 259 -5.45 -21.49 22.07
CA LEU A 259 -6.90 -21.72 22.10
C LEU A 259 -7.26 -23.21 21.99
N THR A 260 -6.51 -23.99 21.22
CA THR A 260 -6.70 -25.47 21.15
C THR A 260 -6.26 -26.19 22.43
N THR A 261 -5.41 -25.59 23.26
CA THR A 261 -4.95 -26.20 24.52
C THR A 261 -5.92 -25.94 25.69
N TYR A 262 -6.79 -24.93 25.58
CA TYR A 262 -7.74 -24.52 26.62
C TYR A 262 -9.22 -24.80 26.27
N LEU A 263 -9.48 -25.56 25.19
CA LEU A 263 -10.78 -26.10 24.80
C LEU A 263 -10.71 -27.62 24.78
#